data_AF-A0A3P9PEA0-F1
#
_entry.id   AF-A0A3P9PEA0-F1
#
_cell.length_a   1.000
_cell.length_b   1.000
_cell.length_c   1.000
_cell.angle_alpha   90.00
_cell.angle_beta   90.00
_cell.angle_gamma   90.00
#
_symmetry.space_group_name_H-M   'P 1'
#
loop_
_entity.id
_entity.type
_entity.pdbx_description
1 polymer ?
#
loop_
_entity_poly.entity_id
_entity_poly.type
_entity_poly.pdbx_seq_one_letter_code
_entity_poly.pdbx_strand_id
1 'polypeptide(L)'
;MVGERRNGNLLVQLGPSLQAYPEELIRQRRTHDGQTEYLIRWCLVTVDDGSSCGGGAGETGGPSGGGTEFPADVTFDEVELSDMKQDVKNLVCRARKQMAKKSDFSINIMHTIHVLSAYASIGSLVGVFKETGALNLLMELLCNKETQTRRSAGKMLRALASHDAGQLHSG
;
A
#
# COMPACT_ATOMS: atom_id res chain seq x y z
N MET A 1 -29.48 -16.89 -8.56
CA MET A 1 -28.36 -17.50 -7.81
C MET A 1 -28.47 -17.07 -6.37
N VAL A 2 -28.91 -18.00 -5.51
CA VAL A 2 -29.09 -17.81 -4.07
C VAL A 2 -27.72 -18.00 -3.41
N GLY A 3 -27.19 -16.95 -2.78
CA GLY A 3 -25.98 -17.05 -1.97
C GLY A 3 -26.25 -17.92 -0.74
N GLU A 4 -25.53 -19.02 -0.62
CA GLU A 4 -25.65 -19.94 0.51
C GLU A 4 -25.31 -19.25 1.82
N ARG A 5 -26.23 -19.35 2.79
CA ARG A 5 -26.05 -18.88 4.16
C ARG A 5 -25.25 -19.93 4.94
N ARG A 6 -23.93 -19.77 4.98
CA ARG A 6 -23.08 -20.41 5.99
C ARG A 6 -22.56 -19.32 6.94
N ASN A 7 -23.07 -19.33 8.17
CA ASN A 7 -22.55 -18.58 9.31
C ASN A 7 -22.52 -17.04 9.18
N GLY A 8 -23.69 -16.42 8.99
CA GLY A 8 -23.91 -14.99 9.32
C GLY A 8 -23.22 -13.94 8.44
N ASN A 9 -22.27 -14.31 7.58
CA ASN A 9 -21.55 -13.38 6.73
C ASN A 9 -22.07 -13.52 5.30
N LEU A 10 -22.79 -12.50 4.81
CA LEU A 10 -23.34 -12.45 3.46
C LEU A 10 -22.20 -12.24 2.45
N LEU A 11 -21.45 -13.29 2.13
CA LEU A 11 -20.43 -13.27 1.09
C LEU A 11 -21.09 -13.41 -0.28
N VAL A 12 -20.91 -12.39 -1.13
CA VAL A 12 -21.40 -12.33 -2.51
C VAL A 12 -20.23 -12.59 -3.44
N GLN A 13 -20.33 -13.61 -4.28
CA GLN A 13 -19.31 -13.90 -5.28
C GLN A 13 -19.48 -12.96 -6.48
N LEU A 14 -18.46 -12.13 -6.74
CA LEU A 14 -18.42 -11.19 -7.87
C LEU A 14 -17.63 -11.76 -9.06
N GLY A 15 -16.80 -12.76 -8.82
CA GLY A 15 -16.03 -13.47 -9.84
C GLY A 15 -15.40 -14.76 -9.31
N PRO A 16 -14.68 -15.52 -10.16
CA PRO A 16 -14.11 -16.83 -9.81
C PRO A 16 -13.26 -16.80 -8.54
N SER A 17 -12.44 -15.75 -8.39
CA SER A 17 -11.54 -15.57 -7.24
C SER A 17 -11.87 -14.34 -6.41
N LEU A 18 -13.03 -13.71 -6.62
CA LEU A 18 -13.39 -12.43 -6.02
C LEU A 18 -14.73 -12.52 -5.30
N GLN A 19 -14.67 -12.35 -3.99
CA GLN A 19 -15.84 -12.30 -3.11
C GLN A 19 -15.96 -10.92 -2.50
N ALA A 20 -17.18 -10.51 -2.13
CA ALA A 20 -17.42 -9.28 -1.41
C ALA A 20 -18.33 -9.55 -0.21
N TYR A 21 -18.04 -8.93 0.93
CA TYR A 21 -18.93 -8.95 2.09
C TYR A 21 -19.43 -7.54 2.42
N PRO A 22 -20.65 -7.41 2.96
CA PRO A 22 -21.14 -6.12 3.41
C PRO A 22 -20.36 -5.72 4.66
N GLU A 23 -19.65 -4.61 4.58
CA GLU A 23 -18.85 -4.07 5.69
C GLU A 23 -19.70 -3.14 6.55
N GLU A 24 -20.41 -2.21 5.92
CA GLU A 24 -21.12 -1.13 6.62
C GLU A 24 -22.41 -0.74 5.87
N LEU A 25 -23.54 -0.63 6.58
CA LEU A 25 -24.74 0.00 6.05
C LEU A 25 -24.60 1.53 6.15
N ILE A 26 -24.36 2.18 5.02
CA ILE A 26 -24.14 3.63 4.95
C ILE A 26 -25.48 4.38 5.06
N ARG A 27 -26.52 3.89 4.38
CA ARG A 27 -27.83 4.54 4.37
C ARG A 27 -28.95 3.54 4.13
N GLN A 28 -30.04 3.70 4.86
CA GLN A 28 -31.30 3.04 4.57
C GLN A 28 -32.37 4.12 4.40
N ARG A 29 -33.08 4.12 3.27
CA ARG A 29 -34.19 5.04 3.04
C ARG A 29 -35.40 4.29 2.50
N ARG A 30 -36.60 4.77 2.82
CA ARG A 30 -37.82 4.35 2.14
C ARG A 30 -38.02 5.27 0.93
N THR A 31 -38.21 4.66 -0.23
CA THR A 31 -38.65 5.38 -1.43
C THR A 31 -40.13 5.73 -1.29
N HIS A 32 -40.62 6.66 -2.10
CA HIS A 32 -42.03 7.07 -2.10
C HIS A 32 -42.98 5.93 -2.51
N ASP A 33 -42.45 4.90 -3.18
CA ASP A 33 -43.14 3.67 -3.56
C ASP A 33 -43.23 2.65 -2.40
N GLY A 34 -42.70 2.99 -1.21
CA GLY A 34 -42.68 2.10 -0.05
C GLY A 34 -41.55 1.06 -0.08
N GLN A 35 -40.73 1.02 -1.13
CA GLN A 35 -39.56 0.15 -1.19
C GLN A 35 -38.43 0.68 -0.30
N THR A 36 -37.72 -0.23 0.34
CA THR A 36 -36.55 0.15 1.16
C THR A 36 -35.29 0.01 0.33
N GLU A 37 -34.59 1.13 0.12
CA GLU A 37 -33.31 1.19 -0.56
C GLU A 37 -32.18 1.23 0.48
N TYR A 38 -31.15 0.40 0.26
CA TYR A 38 -29.97 0.31 1.10
C TYR A 38 -28.73 0.71 0.30
N LEU A 39 -27.92 1.61 0.86
CA LEU A 39 -26.57 1.90 0.40
C LEU A 39 -25.61 1.21 1.37
N ILE A 40 -24.86 0.24 0.87
CA ILE A 40 -23.96 -0.60 1.67
C ILE A 40 -22.55 -0.46 1.14
N ARG A 41 -21.57 -0.29 2.03
CA ARG A 41 -20.14 -0.42 1.73
C ARG A 41 -19.80 -1.89 1.64
N TRP A 42 -19.25 -2.30 0.50
CA TRP A 42 -18.80 -3.66 0.27
C TRP A 42 -17.28 -3.71 0.34
N CYS A 43 -16.74 -4.70 1.04
CA CYS A 43 -15.31 -4.98 1.06
C CYS A 43 -15.02 -6.21 0.19
N LEU A 44 -14.00 -6.13 -0.67
CA LEU A 44 -13.61 -7.20 -1.58
C LEU A 44 -12.52 -8.08 -0.96
N VAL A 45 -12.66 -9.39 -1.13
CA VAL A 45 -11.72 -10.42 -0.70
C VAL A 45 -11.35 -11.27 -1.90
N THR A 46 -10.05 -11.39 -2.16
CA THR A 46 -9.52 -12.35 -3.14
C THR A 46 -9.31 -13.70 -2.46
N VAL A 47 -9.88 -14.75 -3.02
CA VAL A 47 -9.62 -16.12 -2.56
C VAL A 47 -8.29 -16.55 -3.18
N ASP A 48 -7.23 -16.60 -2.39
CA ASP A 48 -5.93 -17.11 -2.81
C ASP A 48 -6.07 -18.60 -3.11
N ASP A 49 -5.95 -18.98 -4.39
CA ASP A 49 -5.89 -20.37 -4.81
C ASP A 49 -4.49 -20.89 -4.47
N GLY A 50 -4.40 -21.57 -3.32
CA GLY A 50 -3.15 -22.09 -2.80
C GLY A 50 -2.51 -23.08 -3.77
N SER A 51 -1.47 -22.62 -4.48
CA SER A 51 -0.51 -23.49 -5.16
C SER A 51 0.87 -23.31 -4.55
N SER A 52 1.13 -24.10 -3.51
CA SER A 52 2.47 -24.35 -2.97
C SER A 52 3.08 -25.56 -3.69
N CYS A 53 3.97 -25.29 -4.64
CA CYS A 53 5.04 -26.19 -5.06
C CYS A 53 6.27 -25.28 -5.26
N GLY A 54 7.46 -25.52 -4.72
CA GLY A 54 8.24 -26.74 -4.54
C GLY A 54 9.67 -26.29 -4.84
N GLY A 55 10.61 -26.50 -3.91
CA GLY A 55 11.95 -25.91 -3.98
C GLY A 55 12.87 -26.51 -5.06
N GLY A 56 14.03 -25.89 -5.24
CA GLY A 56 15.12 -26.45 -6.05
C GLY A 56 16.19 -25.41 -6.37
N ALA A 57 17.37 -25.58 -5.79
CA ALA A 57 18.59 -24.82 -6.04
C ALA A 57 19.10 -24.98 -7.49
N GLY A 58 19.85 -24.00 -7.98
CA GLY A 58 20.54 -24.06 -9.27
C GLY A 58 21.31 -22.78 -9.54
N GLU A 59 22.51 -22.68 -8.97
CA GLU A 59 23.59 -21.83 -9.44
C GLU A 59 23.94 -22.13 -10.92
N THR A 60 24.15 -21.10 -11.75
CA THR A 60 25.26 -20.98 -12.73
C THR A 60 25.03 -19.80 -13.70
N GLY A 61 26.08 -18.97 -13.85
CA GLY A 61 26.49 -18.37 -15.12
C GLY A 61 25.68 -17.21 -15.70
N GLY A 62 26.21 -15.98 -15.58
CA GLY A 62 25.95 -14.93 -16.59
C GLY A 62 26.74 -15.21 -17.88
N PRO A 63 26.92 -14.23 -18.79
CA PRO A 63 26.27 -12.92 -18.90
C PRO A 63 25.60 -12.73 -20.29
N SER A 64 24.65 -11.78 -20.42
CA SER A 64 24.52 -10.89 -21.60
C SER A 64 23.17 -10.16 -21.62
N GLY A 65 23.28 -8.83 -21.76
CA GLY A 65 22.56 -8.11 -22.82
C GLY A 65 21.05 -7.94 -22.63
N GLY A 66 20.68 -6.91 -21.86
CA GLY A 66 19.31 -6.42 -21.81
C GLY A 66 19.15 -5.28 -20.82
N GLY A 67 20.11 -4.35 -20.81
CA GLY A 67 19.92 -3.07 -20.13
C GLY A 67 18.78 -2.35 -20.83
N THR A 68 17.58 -2.39 -20.25
CA THR A 68 16.61 -1.33 -20.44
C THR A 68 17.21 -0.07 -19.81
N GLU A 69 18.03 0.62 -20.60
CA GLU A 69 18.37 2.01 -20.40
C GLU A 69 17.05 2.79 -20.47
N PHE A 70 16.38 2.90 -19.33
CA PHE A 70 15.56 4.08 -19.08
C PHE A 70 16.53 5.26 -19.17
N PRO A 71 16.23 6.30 -19.98
CA PRO A 71 17.08 7.47 -20.05
C PRO A 71 17.21 8.04 -18.64
N ALA A 72 18.39 7.85 -18.06
CA ALA A 72 18.77 8.33 -16.75
C ALA A 72 19.14 9.81 -16.87
N ASP A 73 18.14 10.65 -17.14
CA ASP A 73 18.20 12.09 -16.80
C ASP A 73 16.81 12.73 -16.98
N VAL A 74 15.88 12.44 -16.08
CA VAL A 74 14.84 13.42 -15.77
C VAL A 74 15.44 14.34 -14.70
N THR A 75 16.15 15.38 -15.13
CA THR A 75 16.50 16.51 -14.26
C THR A 75 15.20 17.15 -13.79
N PHE A 76 14.77 16.78 -12.59
CA PHE A 76 13.69 17.48 -11.92
C PHE A 76 14.16 18.91 -11.62
N ASP A 77 13.40 19.90 -12.07
CA ASP A 77 13.66 21.27 -11.68
C ASP A 77 13.51 21.42 -10.16
N GLU A 78 14.28 22.33 -9.57
CA GLU A 78 14.33 22.55 -8.11
C GLU A 78 12.93 22.81 -7.50
N VAL A 79 12.03 23.38 -8.29
CA VAL A 79 10.63 23.64 -7.93
C VAL A 79 9.81 22.35 -7.82
N GLU A 80 9.91 21.44 -8.80
CA GLU A 80 9.18 20.16 -8.78
C GLU A 80 9.66 19.26 -7.64
N LEU A 81 10.98 19.21 -7.45
CA LEU A 81 11.55 18.44 -6.34
C LEU A 81 11.10 19.03 -5.00
N SER A 82 10.97 20.35 -4.88
CA SER A 82 10.47 21.00 -3.66
C SER A 82 9.00 20.68 -3.39
N ASP A 83 8.16 20.62 -4.41
CA ASP A 83 6.75 20.22 -4.28
C ASP A 83 6.64 18.76 -3.79
N MET A 84 7.39 17.85 -4.40
CA MET A 84 7.43 16.44 -3.97
C MET A 84 7.91 16.28 -2.52
N LYS A 85 8.93 17.05 -2.11
CA LYS A 85 9.39 17.07 -0.72
C LYS A 85 8.28 17.53 0.23
N GLN A 86 7.52 18.55 -0.16
CA GLN A 86 6.40 19.06 0.63
C GLN A 86 5.25 18.04 0.71
N ASP A 87 4.97 17.33 -0.40
CA ASP A 87 3.96 16.28 -0.40
C ASP A 87 4.35 15.12 0.52
N VAL A 88 5.61 14.68 0.50
CA VAL A 88 6.13 13.68 1.47
C VAL A 88 5.92 14.15 2.91
N LYS A 89 6.23 15.42 3.22
CA LYS A 89 5.99 16.00 4.55
C LYS A 89 4.51 15.91 4.95
N ASN A 90 3.61 16.24 4.03
CA ASN A 90 2.16 16.20 4.24
C ASN A 90 1.66 14.76 4.43
N LEU A 91 2.13 13.81 3.62
CA LEU A 91 1.75 12.40 3.69
C LEU A 91 2.22 11.75 5.00
N VAL A 92 3.46 12.00 5.44
CA VAL A 92 3.97 11.48 6.72
C VAL A 92 3.17 12.05 7.90
N CYS A 93 2.89 13.36 7.87
CA CYS A 93 2.03 14.01 8.87
C CYS A 93 0.62 13.39 8.90
N ARG A 94 0.04 13.15 7.71
CA ARG A 94 -1.27 12.52 7.57
C ARG A 94 -1.26 11.09 8.09
N ALA A 95 -0.26 10.30 7.77
CA ALA A 95 -0.12 8.93 8.24
C ALA A 95 0.06 8.85 9.77
N ARG A 96 0.82 9.77 10.38
CA ARG A 96 0.93 9.88 11.85
C ARG A 96 -0.41 10.20 12.51
N LYS A 97 -1.14 11.19 11.98
CA LYS A 97 -2.51 11.50 12.44
C LYS A 97 -3.46 10.31 12.24
N GLN A 98 -3.24 9.57 11.15
CA GLN A 98 -3.72 8.23 10.80
C GLN A 98 -3.68 7.28 12.00
N MET A 99 -2.47 7.10 12.53
CA MET A 99 -2.17 6.09 13.56
C MET A 99 -2.53 6.52 14.98
N ALA A 100 -2.50 7.81 15.27
CA ALA A 100 -2.91 8.32 16.59
C ALA A 100 -4.41 8.13 16.87
N LYS A 101 -5.25 8.09 15.82
CA LYS A 101 -6.67 7.77 15.94
C LYS A 101 -6.83 6.25 15.93
N LYS A 102 -6.96 5.67 17.13
CA LYS A 102 -7.17 4.25 17.41
C LYS A 102 -8.54 3.75 16.90
N SER A 103 -8.77 3.78 15.59
CA SER A 103 -10.03 3.41 14.94
C SER A 103 -9.73 2.74 13.59
N ASP A 104 -10.57 1.77 13.22
CA ASP A 104 -10.56 0.86 12.07
C ASP A 104 -10.44 1.54 10.69
N PHE A 105 -9.35 2.27 10.47
CA PHE A 105 -9.09 3.08 9.28
C PHE A 105 -8.01 2.46 8.38
N SER A 106 -7.78 1.15 8.54
CA SER A 106 -6.71 0.36 7.90
C SER A 106 -6.59 0.62 6.39
N ILE A 107 -7.70 0.88 5.71
CA ILE A 107 -7.75 1.17 4.27
C ILE A 107 -7.09 2.52 3.93
N ASN A 108 -7.43 3.58 4.67
CA ASN A 108 -6.94 4.93 4.37
C ASN A 108 -5.49 5.15 4.82
N ILE A 109 -5.05 4.49 5.91
CA ILE A 109 -3.63 4.47 6.25
C ILE A 109 -2.84 3.70 5.20
N MET A 110 -3.33 2.55 4.74
CA MET A 110 -2.68 1.76 3.71
C MET A 110 -2.53 2.50 2.38
N HIS A 111 -3.55 3.25 1.94
CA HIS A 111 -3.44 4.11 0.75
C HIS A 111 -2.32 5.14 0.92
N THR A 112 -2.27 5.80 2.07
CA THR A 112 -1.23 6.79 2.39
C THR A 112 0.17 6.14 2.36
N ILE A 113 0.32 4.93 2.92
CA ILE A 113 1.59 4.19 2.94
C ILE A 113 2.00 3.67 1.56
N HIS A 114 1.06 3.27 0.70
CA HIS A 114 1.39 2.90 -0.67
C HIS A 114 1.88 4.09 -1.50
N VAL A 115 1.23 5.26 -1.38
CA VAL A 115 1.70 6.47 -2.06
C VAL A 115 3.08 6.88 -1.54
N LEU A 116 3.31 6.84 -0.22
CA LEU A 116 4.65 7.02 0.37
C LEU A 116 5.69 6.03 -0.17
N SER A 117 5.29 4.79 -0.46
CA SER A 117 6.20 3.77 -1.02
C SER A 117 6.67 4.12 -2.44
N ALA A 118 5.82 4.79 -3.23
CA ALA A 118 6.22 5.27 -4.55
C ALA A 118 7.32 6.34 -4.42
N TYR A 119 7.13 7.32 -3.52
CA TYR A 119 8.14 8.34 -3.25
C TYR A 119 9.42 7.80 -2.62
N ALA A 120 9.34 6.74 -1.82
CA ALA A 120 10.52 6.10 -1.22
C ALA A 120 11.43 5.41 -2.25
N SER A 121 10.92 5.13 -3.45
CA SER A 121 11.71 4.65 -4.60
C SER A 121 12.50 5.78 -5.28
N ILE A 122 12.32 7.04 -4.85
CA ILE A 122 13.03 8.20 -5.38
C ILE A 122 14.15 8.57 -4.39
N GLY A 123 15.40 8.28 -4.78
CA GLY A 123 16.58 8.50 -3.93
C GLY A 123 16.73 9.94 -3.42
N SER A 124 16.40 10.93 -4.25
CA SER A 124 16.49 12.37 -3.91
C SER A 124 15.56 12.80 -2.77
N LEU A 125 14.55 12.00 -2.43
CA LEU A 125 13.61 12.28 -1.34
C LEU A 125 13.99 11.61 -0.01
N VAL A 126 14.95 10.68 -0.01
CA VAL A 126 15.37 9.92 1.18
C VAL A 126 15.75 10.84 2.35
N GLY A 127 16.43 11.96 2.08
CA GLY A 127 16.76 12.97 3.09
C GLY A 127 15.53 13.54 3.80
N VAL A 128 14.43 13.77 3.07
CA VAL A 128 13.17 14.29 3.62
C VAL A 128 12.44 13.23 4.44
N PHE A 129 12.51 11.96 4.06
CA PHE A 129 11.98 10.87 4.89
C PHE A 129 12.70 10.79 6.26
N LYS A 130 14.00 11.07 6.30
CA LYS A 130 14.77 11.15 7.56
C LYS A 130 14.37 12.38 8.37
N GLU A 131 14.33 13.57 7.75
CA GLU A 131 13.96 14.85 8.39
C GLU A 131 12.56 14.81 9.02
N THR A 132 11.60 14.19 8.34
CA THR A 132 10.20 14.10 8.80
C THR A 132 9.96 13.06 9.88
N GLY A 133 10.96 12.24 10.21
CA GLY A 133 10.81 11.12 11.12
C GLY A 133 9.90 10.02 10.56
N ALA A 134 9.86 9.86 9.23
CA ALA A 134 9.12 8.80 8.55
C ALA A 134 9.66 7.41 8.92
N LEU A 135 10.97 7.29 9.20
CA LEU A 135 11.55 6.03 9.64
C LEU A 135 10.95 5.53 10.96
N ASN A 136 10.74 6.42 11.93
CA ASN A 136 10.08 6.07 13.20
C ASN A 136 8.64 5.61 12.98
N LEU A 137 7.94 6.25 12.04
CA LEU A 137 6.59 5.85 11.65
C LEU A 137 6.58 4.45 11.03
N LEU A 138 7.55 4.14 10.16
CA LEU A 138 7.67 2.81 9.55
C LEU A 138 8.03 1.73 10.57
N MET A 139 8.88 2.05 11.55
CA MET A 139 9.17 1.15 12.66
C MET A 139 7.92 0.85 13.50
N GLU A 140 7.10 1.88 13.79
CA GLU A 140 5.83 1.71 14.48
C GLU A 140 4.83 0.86 13.66
N LEU A 141 4.79 1.05 12.34
CA LEU A 141 3.99 0.24 11.43
C LEU A 141 4.41 -1.22 11.35
N LEU A 142 5.70 -1.52 11.52
CA LEU A 142 6.19 -2.89 11.58
C LEU A 142 5.67 -3.64 12.82
N CYS A 143 5.32 -2.91 13.88
CA CYS A 143 4.70 -3.46 15.07
C CYS A 143 3.16 -3.60 14.96
N ASN A 144 2.57 -3.22 13.82
CA ASN A 144 1.12 -3.30 13.62
C ASN A 144 0.64 -4.76 13.46
N LYS A 145 -0.59 -5.06 13.90
CA LYS A 145 -1.17 -6.41 13.79
C LYS A 145 -1.48 -6.79 12.35
N GLU A 146 -1.72 -5.81 11.49
CA GLU A 146 -2.07 -6.03 10.10
C GLU A 146 -0.81 -6.40 9.26
N THR A 147 -0.87 -7.51 8.52
CA THR A 147 0.28 -8.09 7.80
C THR A 147 0.65 -7.33 6.53
N GLN A 148 -0.32 -6.85 5.77
CA GLN A 148 -0.09 -6.03 4.58
C GLN A 148 0.58 -4.69 4.94
N THR A 149 0.18 -4.06 6.04
CA THR A 149 0.78 -2.83 6.57
C THR A 149 2.26 -3.05 6.92
N ARG A 150 2.56 -4.16 7.62
CA ARG A 150 3.94 -4.56 7.93
C ARG A 150 4.77 -4.81 6.67
N ARG A 151 4.22 -5.55 5.69
CA ARG A 151 4.92 -5.84 4.43
C ARG A 151 5.22 -4.56 3.65
N SER A 152 4.26 -3.64 3.55
CA SER A 152 4.46 -2.36 2.85
C SER A 152 5.50 -1.48 3.56
N ALA A 153 5.45 -1.39 4.90
CA ALA A 153 6.45 -0.66 5.67
C ALA A 153 7.87 -1.26 5.50
N GLY A 154 7.98 -2.60 5.51
CA GLY A 154 9.25 -3.28 5.30
C GLY A 154 9.84 -3.09 3.90
N LYS A 155 9.01 -3.08 2.86
CA LYS A 155 9.44 -2.77 1.49
C LYS A 155 9.97 -1.34 1.39
N MET A 156 9.26 -0.39 1.99
CA MET A 156 9.66 1.02 2.00
C MET A 156 11.00 1.23 2.71
N LEU A 157 11.19 0.63 3.90
CA LEU A 157 12.47 0.68 4.62
C LEU A 157 13.63 0.11 3.81
N ARG A 158 13.40 -1.00 3.08
CA ARG A 158 14.42 -1.60 2.22
C ARG A 158 14.78 -0.67 1.06
N ALA A 159 13.79 -0.05 0.41
CA ALA A 159 14.03 0.90 -0.67
C ALA A 159 14.85 2.12 -0.18
N LEU A 160 14.45 2.72 0.95
CA LEU A 160 15.17 3.84 1.54
C LEU A 160 16.62 3.46 1.91
N ALA A 161 16.84 2.28 2.48
CA ALA A 161 18.17 1.79 2.82
C ALA A 161 19.03 1.49 1.58
N SER A 162 18.43 0.92 0.53
CA SER A 162 19.12 0.68 -0.75
C SER A 162 19.58 1.99 -1.41
N HIS A 163 18.76 3.04 -1.36
CA HIS A 163 19.17 4.36 -1.85
C HIS A 163 20.21 5.01 -0.95
N ASP A 164 20.09 4.93 0.38
CA ASP A 164 21.11 5.45 1.32
C ASP A 164 22.49 4.79 1.08
N ALA A 165 22.52 3.49 0.76
CA ALA A 165 23.73 2.75 0.40
C ALA A 165 24.23 3.02 -1.04
N GLY A 166 23.32 3.30 -1.98
CA GLY A 166 23.63 3.55 -3.39
C GLY A 166 24.19 4.94 -3.69
N GLN A 167 23.96 5.92 -2.80
CA GLN A 167 24.45 7.30 -2.96
C GLN A 167 25.98 7.44 -2.73
N LEU A 168 26.67 6.37 -2.31
CA LEU A 168 28.12 6.34 -2.07
C LEU A 168 28.99 6.05 -3.32
N HIS A 169 28.40 5.86 -4.51
CA HIS A 169 29.15 5.50 -5.74
C HIS A 169 29.30 6.60 -6.80
N SER A 170 28.87 7.84 -6.53
CA SER A 170 29.09 8.99 -7.44
C SER A 170 29.87 10.13 -6.78
N GLY A 171 31.01 9.80 -6.16
CA GLY A 171 31.98 10.77 -5.65
C GLY A 171 33.28 10.73 -6.45
#